data_AF-A0A1L7WBI8-F1
#
_entry.id   AF-A0A1L7WBI8-F1
#
_cell.length_a   1.000
_cell.length_b   1.000
_cell.length_c   1.000
_cell.angle_alpha   90.00
_cell.angle_beta   90.00
_cell.angle_gamma   90.00
#
_symmetry.space_group_name_H-M   'P 1'
#
loop_
_entity.id
_entity.type
_entity.pdbx_description
1 polymer ?
#
loop_
_entity_poly.entity_id
_entity_poly.type
_entity_poly.pdbx_seq_one_letter_code
_entity_poly.pdbx_strand_id
1 'polypeptide(L)'
;MDQERQTKVASALQQYRETVSQHNIMLIRAVVRGVETQPVPPSWSEKDAQQLRMQEFCRVLQVNIPESVTARQILHDDDVLAELIQRYDLDGVVAPNPDNLEQREEFFANIRKHIPETVDLAEFPPADLAYLCTLVSGITGPGISYHRYSQQFDFISPIKDAQQLEKTLEGVVVPIRSDYSVWPLPPSEPGVTYNQLTDIWEDWEIAVVFNLGRGPRVGGGYALYCRREAANDEAFKWRYGVQDEEWYSDVYDSIEEFLGFYAHFNEQTEQEIAGDIRPLIRGRVGYYE
;
A
#
# COMPACT_ATOMS: atom_id res chain seq x y z
N MET A 1 7.03 -14.76 -19.53
CA MET A 1 6.52 -15.43 -18.31
C MET A 1 5.54 -16.54 -18.71
N ASP A 2 5.60 -17.69 -18.05
CA ASP A 2 4.69 -18.82 -18.32
C ASP A 2 3.39 -18.75 -17.48
N GLN A 3 2.44 -19.64 -17.81
CA GLN A 3 1.14 -19.74 -17.15
C GLN A 3 1.25 -20.12 -15.67
N GLU A 4 2.28 -20.90 -15.29
CA GLU A 4 2.47 -21.31 -13.90
C GLU A 4 2.82 -20.11 -13.04
N ARG A 5 3.76 -19.27 -13.49
CA ARG A 5 4.15 -18.04 -12.78
C ARG A 5 3.01 -17.03 -12.71
N GLN A 6 2.25 -16.85 -13.80
CA GLN A 6 1.03 -16.02 -13.79
C GLN A 6 0.05 -16.50 -12.72
N THR A 7 -0.18 -17.81 -12.65
CA THR A 7 -1.07 -18.40 -11.65
C THR A 7 -0.58 -18.13 -10.23
N LYS A 8 0.71 -18.28 -9.96
CA LYS A 8 1.28 -18.02 -8.62
C LYS A 8 1.12 -16.56 -8.19
N VAL A 9 1.40 -15.60 -9.09
CA VAL A 9 1.20 -14.16 -8.82
C VAL A 9 -0.27 -13.84 -8.54
N ALA A 10 -1.18 -14.35 -9.38
CA ALA A 10 -2.61 -14.15 -9.19
C ALA A 10 -3.12 -14.77 -7.88
N SER A 11 -2.65 -15.98 -7.53
CA SER A 11 -3.00 -16.64 -6.27
C SER A 11 -2.47 -15.89 -5.06
N ALA A 12 -1.24 -15.37 -5.09
CA ALA A 12 -0.71 -14.59 -3.98
C ALA A 12 -1.44 -13.26 -3.82
N LEU A 13 -1.81 -12.59 -4.91
CA LEU A 13 -2.66 -11.40 -4.87
C LEU A 13 -4.03 -11.73 -4.26
N GLN A 14 -4.64 -12.85 -4.64
CA GLN A 14 -5.92 -13.27 -4.09
C GLN A 14 -5.81 -13.57 -2.58
N GLN A 15 -4.76 -14.28 -2.16
CA GLN A 15 -4.49 -14.55 -0.75
C GLN A 15 -4.26 -13.26 0.04
N TYR A 16 -3.53 -12.29 -0.52
CA TYR A 16 -3.35 -10.97 0.06
C TYR A 16 -4.70 -10.28 0.31
N ARG A 17 -5.57 -10.24 -0.72
CA ARG A 17 -6.91 -9.64 -0.63
C ARG A 17 -7.76 -10.31 0.44
N GLU A 18 -7.73 -11.63 0.51
CA GLU A 18 -8.46 -12.40 1.51
C GLU A 18 -7.97 -12.10 2.93
N THR A 19 -6.67 -12.09 3.16
CA THR A 19 -6.09 -11.76 4.48
C THR A 19 -6.45 -10.34 4.91
N VAL A 20 -6.22 -9.35 4.03
CA VAL A 20 -6.48 -7.94 4.34
C VAL A 20 -7.98 -7.68 4.53
N SER A 21 -8.84 -8.25 3.68
CA SER A 21 -10.29 -8.11 3.83
C SER A 21 -10.80 -8.76 5.11
N GLN A 22 -10.33 -9.95 5.47
CA GLN A 22 -10.70 -10.60 6.74
C GLN A 22 -10.29 -9.75 7.94
N HIS A 23 -9.05 -9.24 7.93
CA HIS A 23 -8.57 -8.32 8.95
C HIS A 23 -9.46 -7.06 9.06
N ASN A 24 -9.73 -6.39 7.94
CA ASN A 24 -10.53 -5.17 7.93
C ASN A 24 -12.01 -5.44 8.29
N ILE A 25 -12.59 -6.59 7.95
CA ILE A 25 -13.92 -7.01 8.41
C ILE A 25 -13.97 -7.14 9.93
N MET A 26 -12.93 -7.73 10.55
CA MET A 26 -12.86 -7.81 12.01
C MET A 26 -12.87 -6.41 12.63
N LEU A 27 -12.08 -5.49 12.09
CA LEU A 27 -12.04 -4.09 12.56
C LEU A 27 -13.37 -3.36 12.36
N ILE A 28 -14.00 -3.48 11.19
CA ILE A 28 -15.33 -2.90 10.92
C ILE A 28 -16.34 -3.40 11.96
N ARG A 29 -16.36 -4.70 12.23
CA ARG A 29 -17.25 -5.29 13.24
C ARG A 29 -16.92 -4.76 14.65
N ALA A 30 -15.64 -4.54 14.97
CA ALA A 30 -15.23 -3.91 16.23
C ALA A 30 -15.75 -2.47 16.34
N VAL A 31 -15.67 -1.67 15.27
CA VAL A 31 -16.25 -0.32 15.22
C VAL A 31 -17.75 -0.37 15.48
N VAL A 32 -18.49 -1.25 14.77
CA VAL A 32 -19.94 -1.35 14.96
C VAL A 32 -20.27 -1.70 16.41
N ARG A 33 -19.60 -2.70 17.00
CA ARG A 33 -19.80 -3.04 18.42
C ARG A 33 -19.48 -1.85 19.34
N GLY A 34 -18.38 -1.15 19.08
CA GLY A 34 -17.97 0.01 19.86
C GLY A 34 -19.00 1.14 19.83
N VAL A 35 -19.55 1.49 18.66
CA VAL A 35 -20.58 2.54 18.57
C VAL A 35 -21.92 2.08 19.18
N GLU A 36 -22.32 0.82 18.98
CA GLU A 36 -23.57 0.26 19.52
C GLU A 36 -23.58 0.19 21.05
N THR A 37 -22.43 -0.10 21.67
CA THR A 37 -22.32 -0.18 23.14
C THR A 37 -22.31 1.18 23.83
N GLN A 38 -22.25 2.29 23.09
CA GLN A 38 -22.27 3.62 23.69
C GLN A 38 -23.61 3.90 24.39
N PRO A 39 -23.59 4.37 25.65
CA PRO A 39 -24.81 4.64 26.39
C PRO A 39 -25.59 5.78 25.75
N VAL A 40 -26.92 5.64 25.73
CA VAL A 40 -27.80 6.73 25.29
C VAL A 40 -27.82 7.82 26.35
N PRO A 41 -27.46 9.08 26.01
CA PRO A 41 -27.58 10.18 26.95
C PRO A 41 -29.03 10.33 27.43
N PRO A 42 -29.30 10.59 28.73
CA PRO A 42 -30.66 10.62 29.28
C PRO A 42 -31.62 11.61 28.61
N SER A 43 -31.09 12.61 27.90
CA SER A 43 -31.85 13.62 27.18
C SER A 43 -32.18 13.27 25.72
N TRP A 44 -31.75 12.12 25.21
CA TRP A 44 -31.89 11.73 23.81
C TRP A 44 -32.87 10.57 23.64
N SER A 45 -33.50 10.51 22.46
CA SER A 45 -34.21 9.30 22.04
C SER A 45 -33.22 8.25 21.52
N GLU A 46 -33.60 6.97 21.57
CA GLU A 46 -32.80 5.89 20.97
C GLU A 46 -32.55 6.14 19.47
N LYS A 47 -33.53 6.71 18.78
CA LYS A 47 -33.42 7.03 17.35
C LYS A 47 -32.33 8.07 17.09
N ASP A 48 -32.29 9.15 17.88
CA ASP A 48 -31.28 10.20 17.73
C ASP A 48 -29.89 9.68 18.08
N ALA A 49 -29.80 8.83 19.13
CA ALA A 49 -28.55 8.16 19.47
C ALA A 49 -28.07 7.23 18.35
N GLN A 50 -28.98 6.46 17.75
CA GLN A 50 -28.65 5.55 16.65
C GLN A 50 -28.14 6.29 15.41
N GLN A 51 -28.76 7.41 15.07
CA GLN A 51 -28.30 8.25 13.97
C GLN A 51 -26.86 8.74 14.21
N LEU A 52 -26.55 9.19 15.43
CA LEU A 52 -25.21 9.66 15.77
C LEU A 52 -24.17 8.52 15.85
N ARG A 53 -24.56 7.32 16.31
CA ARG A 53 -23.71 6.12 16.25
C ARG A 53 -23.33 5.79 14.81
N MET A 54 -24.30 5.84 13.88
CA MET A 54 -24.03 5.60 12.46
C MET A 54 -23.18 6.71 11.83
N GLN A 55 -23.39 7.97 12.21
CA GLN A 55 -22.52 9.07 11.78
C GLN A 55 -21.08 8.88 12.28
N GLU A 56 -20.91 8.46 13.54
CA GLU A 56 -19.59 8.18 14.11
C GLU A 56 -18.93 6.97 13.44
N PHE A 57 -19.69 5.90 13.14
CA PHE A 57 -19.21 4.77 12.35
C PHE A 57 -18.70 5.23 10.98
N CYS A 58 -19.50 6.02 10.23
CA CYS A 58 -19.09 6.55 8.93
C CYS A 58 -17.86 7.46 9.04
N ARG A 59 -17.75 8.25 10.11
CA ARG A 59 -16.60 9.13 10.38
C ARG A 59 -15.33 8.32 10.66
N VAL A 60 -15.42 7.31 11.53
CA VAL A 60 -14.29 6.42 11.84
C VAL A 60 -13.84 5.74 10.56
N LEU A 61 -14.78 5.18 9.80
CA LEU A 61 -14.48 4.45 8.57
C LEU A 61 -14.11 5.33 7.37
N GLN A 62 -14.40 6.63 7.41
CA GLN A 62 -14.36 7.55 6.26
C GLN A 62 -15.17 7.04 5.05
N VAL A 63 -16.32 6.43 5.34
CA VAL A 63 -17.24 5.90 4.35
C VAL A 63 -18.54 6.68 4.35
N ASN A 64 -19.30 6.57 3.26
CA ASN A 64 -20.65 7.10 3.16
C ASN A 64 -21.61 5.94 2.88
N ILE A 65 -22.36 5.58 3.91
CA ILE A 65 -23.31 4.48 3.86
C ILE A 65 -24.72 5.03 3.65
N PRO A 66 -25.54 4.41 2.77
CA PRO A 66 -26.94 4.78 2.62
C PRO A 66 -27.70 4.76 3.96
N GLU A 67 -28.57 5.74 4.19
CA GLU A 67 -29.36 5.84 5.43
C GLU A 67 -30.22 4.59 5.72
N SER A 68 -30.51 3.79 4.69
CA SER A 68 -31.26 2.54 4.81
C SER A 68 -30.47 1.39 5.44
N VAL A 69 -29.13 1.47 5.48
CA VAL A 69 -28.26 0.43 6.03
C VAL A 69 -28.06 0.67 7.52
N THR A 70 -28.33 -0.37 8.32
CA THR A 70 -28.21 -0.34 9.77
C THR A 70 -26.92 -1.00 10.26
N ALA A 71 -26.46 -0.63 11.45
CA ALA A 71 -25.35 -1.29 12.15
C ALA A 71 -25.52 -2.82 12.22
N ARG A 72 -26.75 -3.29 12.47
CA ARG A 72 -27.06 -4.72 12.51
C ARG A 72 -26.84 -5.42 11.17
N GLN A 73 -27.18 -4.76 10.06
CA GLN A 73 -26.89 -5.30 8.73
C GLN A 73 -25.37 -5.36 8.51
N ILE A 74 -24.62 -4.32 8.85
CA ILE A 74 -23.15 -4.32 8.73
C ILE A 74 -22.51 -5.47 9.54
N LEU A 75 -23.09 -5.85 10.68
CA LEU A 75 -22.58 -6.96 11.50
C LEU A 75 -22.87 -8.36 10.94
N HIS A 76 -23.99 -8.54 10.22
CA HIS A 76 -24.56 -9.86 9.96
C HIS A 76 -24.93 -10.14 8.50
N ASP A 77 -24.87 -9.13 7.65
CA ASP A 77 -25.17 -9.22 6.23
C ASP A 77 -23.86 -9.16 5.45
N ASP A 78 -23.38 -10.33 5.02
CA ASP A 78 -22.12 -10.46 4.30
C ASP A 78 -22.17 -9.77 2.93
N ASP A 79 -23.35 -9.59 2.32
CA ASP A 79 -23.49 -8.86 1.06
C ASP A 79 -23.25 -7.35 1.27
N VAL A 80 -23.75 -6.80 2.39
CA VAL A 80 -23.48 -5.40 2.78
C VAL A 80 -21.99 -5.20 3.06
N LEU A 81 -21.34 -6.15 3.75
CA LEU A 81 -19.89 -6.08 3.97
C LEU A 81 -19.13 -6.18 2.66
N ALA A 82 -19.48 -7.10 1.76
CA ALA A 82 -18.83 -7.24 0.47
C ALA A 82 -18.93 -5.96 -0.37
N GLU A 83 -20.09 -5.30 -0.40
CA GLU A 83 -20.27 -4.02 -1.07
C GLU A 83 -19.37 -2.93 -0.46
N LEU A 84 -19.27 -2.86 0.87
CA LEU A 84 -18.38 -1.92 1.56
C LEU A 84 -16.91 -2.19 1.23
N ILE A 85 -16.49 -3.46 1.24
CA ILE A 85 -15.12 -3.84 0.91
C ILE A 85 -14.78 -3.39 -0.51
N GLN A 86 -15.64 -3.73 -1.48
CA GLN A 86 -15.42 -3.40 -2.88
C GLN A 86 -15.43 -1.89 -3.13
N ARG A 87 -16.37 -1.16 -2.53
CA ARG A 87 -16.57 0.28 -2.80
C ARG A 87 -15.45 1.15 -2.25
N TYR A 88 -14.78 0.69 -1.19
CA TYR A 88 -13.77 1.45 -0.46
C TYR A 88 -12.38 0.79 -0.48
N ASP A 89 -12.15 -0.15 -1.41
CA ASP A 89 -10.88 -0.87 -1.58
C ASP A 89 -10.36 -1.46 -0.25
N LEU A 90 -11.26 -2.00 0.58
CA LEU A 90 -10.91 -2.48 1.93
C LEU A 90 -10.29 -3.89 1.93
N ASP A 91 -10.04 -4.46 0.76
CA ASP A 91 -9.21 -5.65 0.57
C ASP A 91 -7.76 -5.30 0.23
N GLY A 92 -7.40 -4.01 0.29
CA GLY A 92 -6.05 -3.52 0.03
C GLY A 92 -5.71 -3.42 -1.45
N VAL A 93 -6.68 -3.59 -2.35
CA VAL A 93 -6.46 -3.55 -3.79
C VAL A 93 -7.37 -2.53 -4.46
N VAL A 94 -6.76 -1.64 -5.24
CA VAL A 94 -7.51 -0.71 -6.10
C VAL A 94 -7.81 -1.42 -7.42
N ALA A 95 -9.09 -1.53 -7.75
CA ALA A 95 -9.55 -2.19 -8.97
C ALA A 95 -8.89 -1.61 -10.24
N PRO A 96 -8.63 -2.44 -11.26
CA PRO A 96 -8.03 -1.98 -12.51
C PRO A 96 -8.94 -0.95 -13.20
N ASN A 97 -8.38 0.21 -13.56
CA ASN A 97 -9.01 1.21 -14.43
C ASN A 97 -8.57 0.96 -15.89
N PRO A 98 -9.46 1.02 -16.89
CA PRO A 98 -9.09 0.97 -18.31
C PRO A 98 -7.85 1.80 -18.70
N ASP A 99 -7.69 3.00 -18.14
CA ASP A 99 -6.59 3.90 -18.48
C ASP A 99 -5.25 3.54 -17.78
N ASN A 100 -5.29 2.64 -16.80
CA ASN A 100 -4.12 2.29 -15.98
C ASN A 100 -3.04 1.57 -16.79
N LEU A 101 -3.40 0.73 -17.77
CA LEU A 101 -2.40 -0.03 -18.53
C LEU A 101 -1.47 0.88 -19.34
N GLU A 102 -2.02 1.83 -20.09
CA GLU A 102 -1.23 2.79 -20.87
C GLU A 102 -0.35 3.66 -19.96
N GLN A 103 -0.89 4.10 -18.83
CA GLN A 103 -0.13 4.87 -17.83
C GLN A 103 1.00 4.06 -17.20
N ARG A 104 0.80 2.74 -17.00
CA ARG A 104 1.85 1.84 -16.49
C ARG A 104 2.92 1.54 -17.52
N GLU A 105 2.54 1.40 -18.78
CA GLU A 105 3.50 1.30 -19.88
C GLU A 105 4.35 2.57 -19.99
N GLU A 106 3.74 3.75 -19.88
CA GLU A 106 4.46 5.03 -19.85
C GLU A 106 5.38 5.13 -18.63
N PHE A 107 4.91 4.73 -17.44
CA PHE A 107 5.69 4.68 -16.22
C PHE A 107 6.96 3.83 -16.39
N PHE A 108 6.83 2.58 -16.87
CA PHE A 108 7.98 1.72 -17.09
C PHE A 108 8.88 2.24 -18.23
N ALA A 109 8.32 2.75 -19.32
CA ALA A 109 9.11 3.34 -20.40
C ALA A 109 9.96 4.51 -19.91
N ASN A 110 9.42 5.34 -19.01
CA ASN A 110 10.16 6.45 -18.42
C ASN A 110 11.23 5.98 -17.43
N ILE A 111 10.96 4.97 -16.58
CA ILE A 111 12.02 4.35 -15.77
C ILE A 111 13.15 3.83 -16.66
N ARG A 112 12.83 3.13 -17.74
CA ARG A 112 13.83 2.55 -18.64
C ARG A 112 14.77 3.60 -19.23
N LYS A 113 14.27 4.81 -19.55
CA LYS A 113 15.09 5.93 -20.04
C LYS A 113 16.13 6.42 -19.03
N HIS A 114 15.89 6.21 -17.74
CA HIS A 114 16.78 6.63 -16.65
C HIS A 114 17.78 5.54 -16.23
N ILE A 115 17.60 4.31 -16.70
CA ILE A 115 18.55 3.22 -16.44
C ILE A 115 19.70 3.30 -17.46
N PRO A 116 20.97 3.41 -17.02
CA PRO A 116 22.11 3.43 -17.93
C PRO A 116 22.19 2.18 -18.82
N GLU A 117 22.58 2.35 -20.08
CA GLU A 117 22.80 1.23 -21.02
C GLU A 117 23.89 0.26 -20.56
N THR A 118 24.77 0.69 -19.66
CA THR A 118 25.82 -0.14 -19.05
C THR A 118 25.28 -1.18 -18.08
N VAL A 119 24.01 -1.06 -17.66
CA VAL A 119 23.36 -2.05 -16.80
C VAL A 119 22.72 -3.14 -17.66
N ASP A 120 23.28 -4.33 -17.61
CA ASP A 120 22.78 -5.52 -18.31
C ASP A 120 21.59 -6.14 -17.56
N LEU A 121 20.39 -5.70 -17.92
CA LEU A 121 19.14 -6.23 -17.39
C LEU A 121 18.71 -7.47 -18.18
N ALA A 122 18.48 -8.59 -17.48
CA ALA A 122 17.91 -9.78 -18.09
C ALA A 122 16.52 -9.52 -18.72
N GLU A 123 15.70 -8.72 -18.05
CA GLU A 123 14.39 -8.25 -18.54
C GLU A 123 14.03 -6.90 -17.90
N PHE A 124 13.21 -6.10 -18.58
CA PHE A 124 12.61 -4.90 -18.01
C PHE A 124 11.29 -4.55 -18.69
N PRO A 125 10.22 -4.22 -17.94
CA PRO A 125 10.08 -4.36 -16.47
C PRO A 125 10.19 -5.82 -16.00
N PRO A 126 10.33 -6.08 -14.69
CA PRO A 126 10.19 -7.45 -14.15
C PRO A 126 8.87 -8.06 -14.63
N ALA A 127 8.91 -9.27 -15.19
CA ALA A 127 7.75 -9.82 -15.90
C ALA A 127 6.56 -10.13 -14.97
N ASP A 128 6.84 -10.53 -13.73
CA ASP A 128 5.82 -10.77 -12.71
C ASP A 128 5.20 -9.45 -12.19
N LEU A 129 6.00 -8.40 -12.01
CA LEU A 129 5.50 -7.07 -11.67
C LEU A 129 4.62 -6.50 -12.78
N ALA A 130 5.07 -6.60 -14.03
CA ALA A 130 4.31 -6.15 -15.18
C ALA A 130 2.94 -6.83 -15.25
N TYR A 131 2.91 -8.14 -15.02
CA TYR A 131 1.67 -8.90 -14.95
C TYR A 131 0.80 -8.51 -13.75
N LEU A 132 1.38 -8.33 -12.57
CA LEU A 132 0.64 -7.86 -11.39
C LEU A 132 -0.08 -6.53 -11.68
N CYS A 133 0.60 -5.58 -12.34
CA CYS A 133 0.02 -4.30 -12.76
C CYS A 133 -1.14 -4.44 -13.77
N THR A 134 -1.30 -5.59 -14.44
CA THR A 134 -2.49 -5.87 -15.26
C THR A 134 -3.71 -6.29 -14.45
N LEU A 135 -3.49 -6.80 -13.23
CA LEU A 135 -4.55 -7.27 -12.34
C LEU A 135 -5.10 -6.15 -11.45
N VAL A 136 -4.30 -5.12 -11.17
CA VAL A 136 -4.63 -4.07 -10.19
C VAL A 136 -4.18 -2.69 -10.64
N SER A 137 -4.87 -1.66 -10.18
CA SER A 137 -4.38 -0.28 -10.28
C SER A 137 -3.42 0.07 -9.17
N GLY A 138 -3.60 -0.51 -7.98
CA GLY A 138 -2.74 -0.27 -6.83
C GLY A 138 -2.92 -1.31 -5.74
N ILE A 139 -1.94 -1.37 -4.84
CA ILE A 139 -1.91 -2.28 -3.69
C ILE A 139 -1.49 -1.45 -2.48
N THR A 140 -2.37 -1.39 -1.48
CA THR A 140 -2.27 -0.54 -0.28
C THR A 140 -2.34 -1.39 0.98
N GLY A 141 -1.61 -1.03 2.03
CA GLY A 141 -1.50 -1.84 3.24
C GLY A 141 -2.79 -2.04 4.04
N PRO A 142 -2.78 -2.95 5.02
CA PRO A 142 -3.93 -3.27 5.85
C PRO A 142 -4.37 -2.11 6.75
N GLY A 143 -5.58 -2.23 7.29
CA GLY A 143 -6.19 -1.24 8.16
C GLY A 143 -7.26 -0.40 7.45
N ILE A 144 -8.02 0.32 8.27
CA ILE A 144 -9.15 1.14 7.83
C ILE A 144 -8.83 2.62 7.99
N SER A 145 -9.34 3.42 7.05
CA SER A 145 -9.52 4.87 7.23
C SER A 145 -8.22 5.65 7.42
N TYR A 146 -8.13 6.48 8.47
CA TYR A 146 -6.96 7.31 8.74
C TYR A 146 -5.71 6.48 9.03
N HIS A 147 -5.85 5.26 9.59
CA HIS A 147 -4.70 4.38 9.83
C HIS A 147 -3.99 4.07 8.52
N ARG A 148 -4.73 3.61 7.51
CA ARG A 148 -4.16 3.37 6.18
C ARG A 148 -3.47 4.61 5.62
N TYR A 149 -4.10 5.79 5.76
CA TYR A 149 -3.53 7.05 5.30
C TYR A 149 -2.37 7.59 6.15
N SER A 150 -2.08 7.07 7.34
CA SER A 150 -0.99 7.63 8.17
C SER A 150 0.13 6.64 8.44
N GLN A 151 -0.20 5.35 8.35
CA GLN A 151 0.65 4.27 8.85
C GLN A 151 1.09 3.30 7.76
N GLN A 152 0.47 3.34 6.59
CA GLN A 152 0.79 2.46 5.46
C GLN A 152 1.54 3.22 4.36
N PHE A 153 2.46 2.52 3.70
CA PHE A 153 2.91 2.88 2.36
C PHE A 153 2.11 2.10 1.32
N ASP A 154 2.18 2.48 0.05
CA ASP A 154 1.65 1.68 -1.06
C ASP A 154 2.74 0.77 -1.60
N PHE A 155 2.43 -0.50 -1.87
CA PHE A 155 3.34 -1.33 -2.66
C PHE A 155 3.30 -0.91 -4.13
N ILE A 156 2.09 -0.70 -4.66
CA ILE A 156 1.88 -0.13 -6.01
C ILE A 156 0.91 1.04 -5.83
N SER A 157 1.37 2.27 -6.06
CA SER A 157 0.47 3.43 -5.93
C SER A 157 -0.42 3.55 -7.16
N PRO A 158 -1.75 3.72 -7.01
CA PRO A 158 -2.64 3.94 -8.14
C PRO A 158 -2.27 5.22 -8.90
N ILE A 159 -2.17 5.14 -10.23
CA ILE A 159 -2.01 6.32 -11.09
C ILE A 159 -3.42 6.82 -11.40
N LYS A 160 -3.82 7.95 -10.81
CA LYS A 160 -5.16 8.54 -11.00
C LYS A 160 -5.16 9.66 -12.04
N ASP A 161 -4.02 10.32 -12.23
CA ASP A 161 -3.86 11.41 -13.19
C ASP A 161 -2.39 11.60 -13.60
N ALA A 162 -2.16 12.43 -14.62
CA ALA A 162 -0.83 12.72 -15.17
C ALA A 162 0.10 13.42 -14.16
N GLN A 163 -0.45 14.22 -13.24
CA GLN A 163 0.35 14.90 -12.21
C GLN A 163 0.88 13.90 -11.17
N GLN A 164 0.10 12.86 -10.86
CA GLN A 164 0.56 11.75 -10.04
C GLN A 164 1.65 10.94 -10.74
N LEU A 165 1.50 10.66 -12.04
CA LEU A 165 2.54 10.00 -12.82
C LEU A 165 3.87 10.76 -12.75
N GLU A 166 3.87 12.08 -12.95
CA GLU A 166 5.08 12.93 -12.81
C GLU A 166 5.71 12.80 -11.40
N LYS A 167 4.90 12.83 -10.34
CA LYS A 167 5.39 12.66 -8.96
C LYS A 167 5.91 11.26 -8.67
N THR A 168 5.33 10.21 -9.26
CA THR A 168 5.85 8.85 -9.14
C THR A 168 7.20 8.74 -9.85
N LEU A 169 7.39 9.44 -10.97
CA LEU A 169 8.66 9.49 -11.71
C LEU A 169 9.77 10.20 -10.92
N GLU A 170 9.46 11.20 -10.09
CA GLU A 170 10.43 11.79 -9.14
C GLU A 170 10.96 10.77 -8.11
N GLY A 171 10.30 9.61 -7.94
CA GLY A 171 10.71 8.51 -7.05
C GLY A 171 11.60 7.44 -7.70
N VAL A 172 11.97 7.60 -8.98
CA VAL A 172 12.86 6.67 -9.67
C VAL A 172 14.30 6.98 -9.27
N VAL A 173 14.85 6.19 -8.35
CA VAL A 173 16.22 6.39 -7.87
C VAL A 173 17.11 5.27 -8.39
N VAL A 174 17.84 5.51 -9.48
CA VAL A 174 18.87 4.57 -9.92
C VAL A 174 20.12 4.76 -9.05
N PRO A 175 20.48 3.82 -8.15
CA PRO A 175 21.68 3.95 -7.37
C PRO A 175 22.88 3.78 -8.30
N ILE A 176 23.74 4.79 -8.35
CA ILE A 176 25.02 4.67 -9.02
C ILE A 176 25.96 3.97 -8.05
N ARG A 177 26.64 2.91 -8.51
CA ARG A 177 27.72 2.25 -7.76
C ARG A 177 28.77 3.31 -7.40
N SER A 178 28.87 3.65 -6.12
CA SER A 178 30.12 4.17 -5.59
C SER A 178 31.06 2.98 -5.58
N ASP A 179 32.04 2.96 -6.48
CA ASP A 179 33.26 2.28 -6.14
C ASP A 179 33.81 3.02 -4.91
N TYR A 180 33.90 2.35 -3.76
CA TYR A 180 34.41 2.92 -2.50
C TYR A 180 35.87 3.42 -2.60
N SER A 181 36.46 3.52 -3.80
CA SER A 181 37.86 3.82 -4.08
C SER A 181 38.19 5.30 -4.32
N VAL A 182 37.23 6.20 -4.48
CA VAL A 182 37.54 7.62 -4.77
C VAL A 182 37.00 8.53 -3.67
N TRP A 183 37.85 8.78 -2.67
CA TRP A 183 37.68 9.87 -1.72
C TRP A 183 38.65 11.03 -2.08
N PRO A 184 38.19 12.30 -2.10
CA PRO A 184 36.83 12.73 -1.84
C PRO A 184 35.88 12.39 -2.98
N LEU A 185 34.60 12.22 -2.61
CA LEU A 185 33.52 11.99 -3.56
C LEU A 185 33.57 13.05 -4.66
N PRO A 186 33.54 12.66 -5.95
CA PRO A 186 33.45 13.65 -7.02
C PRO A 186 32.20 14.50 -6.78
N PRO A 187 32.26 15.82 -7.07
CA PRO A 187 31.11 16.70 -6.89
C PRO A 187 29.93 16.10 -7.65
N SER A 188 28.80 15.93 -6.96
CA SER A 188 27.55 15.41 -7.53
C SER A 188 27.28 16.11 -8.86
N GLU A 189 27.39 15.41 -9.98
CA GLU A 189 26.93 15.93 -11.26
C GLU A 189 25.45 16.32 -11.09
N PRO A 190 24.98 17.42 -11.72
CA PRO A 190 23.57 17.76 -11.66
C PRO A 190 22.74 16.60 -12.25
N GLY A 191 21.98 15.92 -11.40
CA GLY A 191 21.24 14.69 -11.72
C GLY A 191 21.77 13.41 -11.05
N VAL A 192 22.90 13.48 -10.34
CA VAL A 192 23.51 12.36 -9.61
C VAL A 192 23.28 12.54 -8.11
N THR A 193 22.21 11.93 -7.60
CA THR A 193 21.93 11.88 -6.16
C THR A 193 22.69 10.69 -5.56
N TYR A 194 23.69 10.98 -4.72
CA TYR A 194 24.27 10.01 -3.80
C TYR A 194 23.12 9.36 -3.02
N ASN A 195 22.93 8.04 -3.14
CA ASN A 195 21.68 7.41 -2.71
C ASN A 195 21.87 6.60 -1.42
N GLN A 196 21.18 7.01 -0.35
CA GLN A 196 21.11 6.33 0.94
C GLN A 196 20.51 4.91 0.86
N LEU A 197 19.86 4.50 -0.25
CA LEU A 197 19.27 3.16 -0.39
C LEU A 197 20.31 2.02 -0.41
N THR A 198 21.55 2.25 -0.85
CA THR A 198 22.60 1.22 -0.76
C THR A 198 23.04 0.97 0.68
N ASP A 199 22.96 1.99 1.53
CA ASP A 199 23.25 1.86 2.97
C ASP A 199 22.08 1.18 3.72
N ILE A 200 20.89 1.13 3.12
CA ILE A 200 19.71 0.48 3.72
C ILE A 200 19.74 -1.04 3.52
N TRP A 201 20.23 -1.49 2.37
CA TRP A 201 20.32 -2.91 2.01
C TRP A 201 21.77 -3.32 1.76
N GLU A 202 22.62 -3.14 2.76
CA GLU A 202 24.08 -3.36 2.67
C GLU A 202 24.45 -4.77 2.19
N ASP A 203 23.64 -5.79 2.52
CA ASP A 203 23.87 -7.18 2.10
C ASP A 203 23.64 -7.43 0.59
N TRP A 204 23.16 -6.42 -0.14
CA TRP A 204 22.74 -6.52 -1.53
C TRP A 204 23.55 -5.62 -2.47
N GLU A 205 24.11 -6.24 -3.50
CA GLU A 205 24.64 -5.50 -4.64
C GLU A 205 23.47 -5.11 -5.56
N ILE A 206 23.09 -3.83 -5.55
CA ILE A 206 21.96 -3.28 -6.31
C ILE A 206 22.46 -2.58 -7.57
N ALA A 207 21.99 -3.02 -8.74
CA ALA A 207 22.29 -2.38 -10.02
C ALA A 207 21.21 -1.38 -10.46
N VAL A 208 19.95 -1.64 -10.11
CA VAL A 208 18.82 -0.73 -10.34
C VAL A 208 17.87 -0.85 -9.16
N VAL A 209 17.32 0.27 -8.69
CA VAL A 209 16.11 0.26 -7.88
C VAL A 209 15.16 1.35 -8.38
N PHE A 210 13.86 1.16 -8.21
CA PHE A 210 12.88 2.20 -8.39
C PHE A 210 11.70 1.98 -7.44
N ASN A 211 11.11 3.09 -7.00
CA ASN A 211 9.95 3.07 -6.12
C ASN A 211 8.69 2.72 -6.92
N LEU A 212 7.90 1.77 -6.41
CA LEU A 212 6.66 1.28 -7.00
C LEU A 212 5.40 1.96 -6.44
N GLY A 213 5.50 2.45 -5.21
CA GLY A 213 4.38 3.05 -4.50
C GLY A 213 4.85 4.04 -3.43
N ARG A 214 4.22 5.22 -3.47
CA ARG A 214 4.33 6.25 -2.46
C ARG A 214 3.13 6.18 -1.54
N GLY A 215 3.41 6.09 -0.24
CA GLY A 215 2.42 6.39 0.77
C GLY A 215 2.58 7.78 1.36
N PRO A 216 1.62 8.18 2.19
CA PRO A 216 1.75 9.32 3.10
C PRO A 216 2.85 9.12 4.15
N ARG A 217 3.22 7.87 4.46
CA ARG A 217 4.41 7.53 5.27
C ARG A 217 5.67 7.58 4.40
N VAL A 218 6.76 8.11 4.96
CA VAL A 218 8.06 8.15 4.28
C VAL A 218 8.63 6.73 4.22
N GLY A 219 9.04 6.30 3.02
CA GLY A 219 9.35 4.92 2.71
C GLY A 219 8.54 4.42 1.50
N GLY A 220 8.54 3.11 1.27
CA GLY A 220 7.76 2.53 0.18
C GLY A 220 8.13 1.11 -0.22
N GLY A 221 7.36 0.61 -1.18
CA GLY A 221 7.70 -0.60 -1.93
C GLY A 221 8.64 -0.28 -3.09
N TYR A 222 9.62 -1.14 -3.33
CA TYR A 222 10.65 -0.97 -4.34
C TYR A 222 10.80 -2.23 -5.18
N ALA A 223 11.14 -2.06 -6.46
CA ALA A 223 11.68 -3.13 -7.31
C ALA A 223 13.18 -2.94 -7.44
N LEU A 224 13.95 -4.01 -7.17
CA LEU A 224 15.40 -4.00 -7.17
C LEU A 224 15.93 -5.04 -8.15
N TYR A 225 16.85 -4.65 -9.02
CA TYR A 225 17.68 -5.59 -9.76
C TYR A 225 18.99 -5.76 -8.99
N CYS A 226 19.11 -6.85 -8.24
CA CYS A 226 20.20 -7.03 -7.28
C CYS A 226 20.69 -8.48 -7.21
N ARG A 227 21.73 -8.71 -6.42
CA ARG A 227 22.21 -10.03 -5.97
C ARG A 227 22.81 -9.91 -4.57
N ARG A 228 22.96 -11.02 -3.84
CA ARG A 228 23.60 -10.98 -2.52
C ARG A 228 25.09 -10.69 -2.67
N GLU A 229 25.61 -9.73 -1.92
CA GLU A 229 27.03 -9.35 -1.97
C GLU A 229 27.94 -10.54 -1.61
N ALA A 230 27.55 -11.31 -0.58
CA ALA A 230 28.29 -12.49 -0.14
C ALA A 230 28.30 -13.65 -1.16
N ALA A 231 27.40 -13.63 -2.16
CA ALA A 231 27.27 -14.69 -3.16
C ALA A 231 27.80 -14.20 -4.52
N ASN A 232 29.13 -14.19 -4.68
CA ASN A 232 29.79 -13.72 -5.91
C ASN A 232 29.31 -14.42 -7.20
N ASP A 233 28.80 -15.64 -7.09
CA ASP A 233 28.32 -16.46 -8.22
C ASP A 233 26.80 -16.33 -8.47
N GLU A 234 26.07 -15.57 -7.63
CA GLU A 234 24.64 -15.34 -7.85
C GLU A 234 24.42 -14.37 -9.02
N ALA A 235 23.55 -14.75 -9.95
CA ALA A 235 23.13 -13.87 -11.03
C ALA A 235 22.24 -12.74 -10.50
N PHE A 236 22.36 -11.56 -11.11
CA PHE A 236 21.40 -10.48 -10.85
C PHE A 236 19.99 -10.93 -11.24
N LYS A 237 19.03 -10.62 -10.38
CA LYS A 237 17.60 -10.83 -10.64
C LYS A 237 16.76 -9.75 -9.97
N TRP A 238 15.52 -9.63 -10.44
CA TRP A 238 14.54 -8.75 -9.83
C TRP A 238 14.06 -9.29 -8.48
N ARG A 239 13.97 -8.39 -7.50
CA ARG A 239 13.48 -8.61 -6.12
C ARG A 239 12.66 -7.42 -5.68
N TYR A 240 11.98 -7.56 -4.54
CA TYR A 240 11.04 -6.57 -4.04
C TYR A 240 11.45 -6.13 -2.65
N GLY A 241 11.68 -4.84 -2.46
CA GLY A 241 12.16 -4.29 -1.20
C GLY A 241 11.09 -3.47 -0.51
N VAL A 242 11.13 -3.48 0.81
CA VAL A 242 10.43 -2.52 1.65
C VAL A 242 11.46 -1.65 2.34
N GLN A 243 11.19 -0.34 2.40
CA GLN A 243 11.90 0.57 3.28
C GLN A 243 10.86 1.30 4.13
N ASP A 244 11.03 1.22 5.44
CA ASP A 244 10.38 2.06 6.42
C ASP A 244 11.47 2.76 7.25
N GLU A 245 11.50 4.10 7.21
CA GLU A 245 12.58 4.91 7.82
C GLU A 245 12.76 4.67 9.32
N GLU A 246 11.73 4.15 9.99
CA GLU A 246 11.72 4.00 11.44
C GLU A 246 12.00 2.57 11.94
N TRP A 247 11.70 1.50 11.18
CA TRP A 247 11.65 0.15 11.77
C TRP A 247 12.16 -1.01 10.90
N TYR A 248 11.87 -1.04 9.59
CA TYR A 248 12.01 -2.26 8.81
C TYR A 248 12.44 -2.01 7.37
N SER A 249 13.57 -2.58 6.99
CA SER A 249 14.00 -2.63 5.60
C SER A 249 14.44 -4.04 5.25
N ASP A 250 13.83 -4.62 4.22
CA ASP A 250 14.08 -6.01 3.83
C ASP A 250 13.84 -6.20 2.33
N VAL A 251 14.37 -7.30 1.78
CA VAL A 251 14.30 -7.65 0.36
C VAL A 251 13.78 -9.07 0.20
N TYR A 252 12.70 -9.20 -0.56
CA TYR A 252 11.99 -10.43 -0.85
C TYR A 252 12.36 -10.96 -2.24
N ASP A 253 12.50 -12.28 -2.36
CA ASP A 253 12.92 -12.92 -3.60
C ASP A 253 11.80 -12.93 -4.66
N SER A 254 10.55 -12.67 -4.27
CA SER A 254 9.38 -12.74 -5.14
C SER A 254 8.22 -11.85 -4.69
N ILE A 255 7.28 -11.56 -5.60
CA ILE A 255 6.02 -10.86 -5.29
C ILE A 255 5.23 -11.62 -4.22
N GLU A 256 5.22 -12.94 -4.27
CA GLU A 256 4.44 -13.75 -3.34
C GLU A 256 4.93 -13.61 -1.89
N GLU A 257 6.25 -13.63 -1.70
CA GLU A 257 6.85 -13.38 -0.38
C GLU A 257 6.57 -11.95 0.09
N PHE A 258 6.72 -10.96 -0.81
CA PHE A 258 6.44 -9.56 -0.49
C PHE A 258 4.99 -9.38 -0.05
N LEU A 259 4.02 -9.88 -0.83
CA LEU A 259 2.60 -9.79 -0.52
C LEU A 259 2.25 -10.56 0.77
N GLY A 260 2.89 -11.70 1.01
CA GLY A 260 2.72 -12.46 2.25
C GLY A 260 3.13 -11.66 3.49
N PHE A 261 4.27 -10.96 3.42
CA PHE A 261 4.68 -10.02 4.46
C PHE A 261 3.72 -8.82 4.57
N TYR A 262 3.45 -8.19 3.43
CA TYR A 262 2.78 -6.90 3.38
C TYR A 262 1.32 -6.97 3.82
N ALA A 263 0.67 -8.14 3.70
CA ALA A 263 -0.64 -8.40 4.27
C ALA A 263 -0.70 -8.17 5.80
N HIS A 264 0.44 -8.28 6.48
CA HIS A 264 0.59 -8.14 7.93
C HIS A 264 1.39 -6.90 8.36
N PHE A 265 1.82 -6.08 7.40
CA PHE A 265 2.64 -4.92 7.71
C PHE A 265 1.84 -3.86 8.46
N ASN A 266 2.26 -3.57 9.69
CA ASN A 266 1.69 -2.53 10.54
C ASN A 266 0.14 -2.61 10.67
N GLU A 267 -0.37 -3.84 10.82
CA GLU A 267 -1.78 -4.14 11.00
C GLU A 267 -2.39 -3.31 12.14
N GLN A 268 -3.56 -2.72 11.87
CA GLN A 268 -4.28 -1.96 12.88
C GLN A 268 -4.95 -2.91 13.87
N THR A 269 -4.91 -2.57 15.14
CA THR A 269 -5.49 -3.37 16.22
C THR A 269 -6.92 -2.92 16.59
N GLU A 270 -7.70 -3.81 17.21
CA GLU A 270 -9.00 -3.44 17.77
C GLU A 270 -8.90 -2.37 18.88
N GLN A 271 -7.75 -2.26 19.55
CA GLN A 271 -7.54 -1.26 20.60
C GLN A 271 -7.35 0.14 20.01
N GLU A 272 -6.56 0.24 18.94
CA GLU A 272 -6.37 1.50 18.21
C GLU A 272 -7.69 2.01 17.66
N ILE A 273 -8.48 1.13 17.01
CA ILE A 273 -9.77 1.55 16.47
C ILE A 273 -10.77 1.92 17.57
N ALA A 274 -10.75 1.25 18.72
CA ALA A 274 -11.59 1.62 19.86
C ALA A 274 -11.22 3.00 20.41
N GLY A 275 -9.93 3.37 20.40
CA GLY A 275 -9.44 4.70 20.76
C GLY A 275 -9.92 5.80 19.81
N ASP A 276 -10.19 5.46 18.55
CA ASP A 276 -10.71 6.39 17.55
C ASP A 276 -12.20 6.69 17.71
N ILE A 277 -12.97 5.84 18.41
CA ILE A 277 -14.42 6.02 18.59
C ILE A 277 -14.67 7.13 19.61
N ARG A 278 -15.38 8.17 19.17
CA ARG A 278 -15.70 9.31 20.03
C ARG A 278 -16.98 9.05 20.83
N PRO A 279 -17.03 9.48 22.11
CA PRO A 279 -18.23 9.34 22.93
C PRO A 279 -19.38 10.22 22.44
N LEU A 280 -20.61 9.73 22.57
CA LEU A 280 -21.84 10.50 22.35
C LEU A 280 -21.97 11.61 23.41
N ILE A 281 -21.63 12.85 23.04
CA ILE A 281 -21.75 14.03 23.92
C ILE A 281 -22.69 15.08 23.31
N ARG A 282 -23.53 15.68 24.15
CA ARG A 282 -24.44 16.78 23.78
C ARG A 282 -23.63 18.06 23.49
N GLY A 283 -23.54 18.44 22.22
CA GLY A 283 -22.85 19.67 21.78
C GLY A 283 -22.17 19.59 20.41
N ARG A 284 -22.07 18.40 19.81
CA ARG A 284 -21.45 18.21 18.48
C ARG A 284 -22.42 18.17 17.30
N VAL A 285 -23.69 18.46 17.52
CA VAL A 285 -24.63 18.73 16.41
C VAL A 285 -24.36 20.16 15.92
N GLY A 286 -23.24 20.36 15.23
CA GLY A 286 -22.80 21.65 14.75
C GLY A 286 -21.47 21.54 14.02
N TYR A 287 -21.55 21.74 12.70
CA TYR A 287 -20.46 21.94 11.74
C TYR A 287 -19.70 20.69 11.28
N TYR A 288 -20.23 20.05 10.25
CA TYR A 288 -19.45 19.69 9.06
C TYR A 288 -20.35 20.01 7.84
N GLU A 289 -20.16 21.21 7.28
CA GLU A 289 -20.47 21.53 5.89
C GLU A 289 -19.32 21.04 5.00
#